data_AF-A0A7K9PY77-F1
#
_entry.id   AF-A0A7K9PY77-F1
#
_cell.length_a   1.000
_cell.length_b   1.000
_cell.length_c   1.000
_cell.angle_alpha   90.00
_cell.angle_beta   90.00
_cell.angle_gamma   90.00
#
_symmetry.space_group_name_H-M   'P 1'
#
loop_
_entity.id
_entity.type
_entity.pdbx_description
1 polymer ?
#
loop_
_entity_poly.entity_id
_entity_poly.type
_entity_poly.pdbx_seq_one_letter_code
_entity_poly.pdbx_strand_id
1 'polypeptide(L)'
;PEPGDLIEIDRTLHQHWALYVGDGYVIHLTPVGKAGAAWQVHKVTVFTRKVKKQLLKEVVGKDKWSPNNKSDKYYTPLPVEEIIQRAEGYIGKEVTYRVFGSNCENFGKKLRYGDQVSD
;
A
#
# COMPACT_ATOMS: atom_id res chain seq x y z
N PRO A 1 -9.92 -1.36 -12.49
CA PRO A 1 -8.93 -2.22 -11.82
C PRO A 1 -9.51 -3.61 -11.70
N GLU A 2 -8.64 -4.62 -11.78
CA GLU A 2 -8.95 -6.03 -11.60
C GLU A 2 -8.35 -6.52 -10.27
N PRO A 3 -8.96 -7.53 -9.61
CA PRO A 3 -8.41 -8.07 -8.36
C PRO A 3 -6.93 -8.46 -8.52
N GLY A 4 -6.11 -8.02 -7.57
CA GLY A 4 -4.66 -8.15 -7.60
C GLY A 4 -3.91 -6.93 -8.16
N ASP A 5 -4.59 -5.97 -8.79
CA ASP A 5 -3.96 -4.75 -9.29
C ASP A 5 -3.37 -3.89 -8.17
N LEU A 6 -2.17 -3.36 -8.43
CA LEU A 6 -1.63 -2.26 -7.65
C LEU A 6 -2.26 -0.95 -8.13
N ILE A 7 -2.80 -0.20 -7.18
CA ILE A 7 -3.42 1.11 -7.39
C ILE A 7 -2.44 2.18 -6.92
N GLU A 8 -2.00 3.01 -7.86
CA GLU A 8 -1.25 4.22 -7.57
C GLU A 8 -2.23 5.38 -7.42
N ILE A 9 -2.13 6.11 -6.30
CA ILE A 9 -2.93 7.28 -5.99
C ILE A 9 -1.99 8.47 -5.89
N ASP A 10 -2.21 9.47 -6.74
CA ASP A 10 -1.39 10.67 -6.85
C ASP A 10 -1.80 11.70 -5.80
N ARG A 11 -1.12 11.69 -4.64
CA ARG A 11 -1.31 12.76 -3.63
C ARG A 11 -0.31 13.87 -3.90
N THR A 12 -0.73 15.10 -3.60
CA THR A 12 0.05 16.33 -3.81
C THR A 12 1.49 16.30 -3.28
N LEU A 13 1.78 15.50 -2.24
CA LEU A 13 3.09 15.43 -1.59
C LEU A 13 3.78 14.07 -1.68
N HIS A 14 3.09 13.01 -2.14
CA HIS A 14 3.66 11.67 -2.29
C HIS A 14 2.69 10.74 -3.04
N GLN A 15 3.22 9.67 -3.63
CA GLN A 15 2.39 8.58 -4.17
C GLN A 15 1.95 7.67 -3.02
N HIS A 16 0.65 7.40 -2.97
CA HIS A 16 0.10 6.37 -2.08
C HIS A 16 -0.24 5.12 -2.89
N TRP A 17 -0.04 3.95 -2.31
CA TRP A 17 -0.26 2.68 -2.98
C TRP A 17 -1.24 1.81 -2.21
N ALA A 18 -2.08 1.09 -2.95
CA ALA A 18 -3.06 0.16 -2.44
C ALA A 18 -3.15 -1.06 -3.36
N LEU A 19 -3.55 -2.21 -2.82
CA LEU A 19 -3.84 -3.41 -3.62
C LEU A 19 -5.36 -3.54 -3.77
N TYR A 20 -5.86 -3.65 -4.99
CA TYR A 20 -7.28 -3.89 -5.26
C TYR A 20 -7.63 -5.37 -5.04
N VAL A 21 -8.70 -5.64 -4.30
CA VAL A 21 -9.10 -7.00 -3.89
C VAL A 21 -10.49 -7.40 -4.40
N GLY A 22 -11.09 -6.60 -5.29
CA GLY A 22 -12.44 -6.83 -5.80
C GLY A 22 -13.52 -6.00 -5.11
N ASP A 23 -14.71 -5.96 -5.70
CA ASP A 23 -15.92 -5.31 -5.16
C ASP A 23 -15.75 -3.85 -4.71
N GLY A 24 -14.85 -3.11 -5.35
CA GLY A 24 -14.56 -1.73 -4.99
C GLY A 24 -13.67 -1.58 -3.74
N TYR A 25 -13.12 -2.67 -3.19
CA TYR A 25 -12.26 -2.64 -2.00
C TYR A 25 -10.78 -2.69 -2.35
N VAL A 26 -9.99 -2.04 -1.49
CA VAL A 26 -8.53 -2.10 -1.50
C VAL A 26 -7.98 -2.43 -0.12
N ILE A 27 -6.79 -3.02 -0.08
CA ILE A 27 -5.96 -3.19 1.11
C ILE A 27 -4.75 -2.27 1.01
N HIS A 28 -4.52 -1.45 2.04
CA HIS A 28 -3.43 -0.48 2.04
C HIS A 28 -2.90 -0.18 3.44
N LEU A 29 -1.70 0.42 3.49
CA LEU A 29 -1.09 0.90 4.73
C LEU A 29 -1.62 2.30 5.09
N THR A 30 -2.19 2.43 6.28
CA THR A 30 -2.69 3.69 6.84
C THR A 30 -1.83 4.14 8.03
N PRO A 31 -1.55 5.43 8.22
CA PRO A 31 -0.87 5.91 9.43
C PRO A 31 -1.66 5.58 10.72
N VAL A 32 -0.98 5.16 11.79
CA VAL A 32 -1.60 4.92 13.12
C VAL A 32 -1.43 6.15 14.01
N GLY A 33 -2.28 7.18 13.83
CA GLY A 33 -2.34 8.43 14.65
C GLY A 33 -1.04 9.28 14.70
N LYS A 34 -1.02 10.57 15.02
CA LYS A 34 -1.99 11.66 14.91
C LYS A 34 -1.62 12.52 13.70
N ALA A 35 -2.63 13.10 13.04
CA ALA A 35 -2.44 14.39 12.38
C ALA A 35 -1.90 15.38 13.44
N GLY A 36 -0.63 15.78 13.33
CA GLY A 36 -0.03 16.76 14.26
C GLY A 36 1.22 16.34 15.04
N ALA A 37 1.96 15.31 14.62
CA ALA A 37 3.33 15.16 15.13
C ALA A 37 4.21 16.26 14.51
N ALA A 38 4.55 17.26 15.32
CA ALA A 38 5.50 18.31 14.98
C ALA A 38 6.78 17.69 14.37
N TRP A 39 7.25 18.28 13.28
CA TRP A 39 8.47 17.92 12.56
C TRP A 39 9.67 18.14 13.49
N GLN A 40 10.02 17.12 14.29
CA GLN A 40 11.17 17.18 15.19
C GLN A 40 12.40 16.68 14.42
N VAL A 41 13.24 17.61 14.00
CA VAL A 41 14.34 17.47 13.03
C VAL A 41 15.50 16.54 13.50
N HIS A 42 15.43 15.98 14.71
CA HIS A 42 16.57 15.26 15.31
C HIS A 42 16.26 13.86 15.91
N LYS A 43 15.11 13.23 15.60
CA LYS A 43 14.85 11.83 15.99
C LYS A 43 14.47 11.00 14.77
N VAL A 44 15.13 9.86 14.60
CA VAL A 44 14.73 8.79 13.65
C VAL A 44 13.23 8.55 13.87
N THR A 45 12.41 9.05 12.95
CA THR A 45 10.97 9.00 13.13
C THR A 45 10.50 7.63 12.67
N VAL A 46 10.22 6.74 13.62
CA VAL A 46 9.60 5.44 13.33
C VAL A 46 8.13 5.70 13.07
N PHE A 47 7.68 5.44 11.83
CA PHE A 47 6.28 5.55 11.44
C PHE A 47 5.62 4.19 11.57
N THR A 48 4.64 4.09 12.48
CA THR A 48 3.75 2.93 12.55
C THR A 48 2.60 3.11 11.57
N ARG A 49 2.41 2.12 10.70
CA ARG A 49 1.27 2.04 9.79
C ARG A 49 0.46 0.79 10.05
N LYS A 50 -0.88 0.87 9.96
CA LYS A 50 -1.79 -0.26 10.08
C LYS A 50 -2.39 -0.60 8.73
N VAL A 51 -2.42 -1.88 8.42
CA VAL A 51 -3.05 -2.38 7.19
C VAL A 51 -4.56 -2.39 7.38
N LYS A 52 -5.29 -1.76 6.44
CA LYS A 52 -6.76 -1.70 6.43
C LYS A 52 -7.33 -2.11 5.08
N LYS A 53 -8.50 -2.74 5.12
CA LYS A 53 -9.38 -2.96 3.96
C LYS A 53 -10.43 -1.84 3.94
N GLN A 54 -10.51 -1.08 2.84
CA GLN A 54 -11.40 0.07 2.71
C GLN A 54 -11.92 0.19 1.28
N LEU A 55 -13.00 0.96 1.10
CA LEU A 55 -13.53 1.25 -0.23
C LEU A 55 -12.54 2.16 -0.99
N LEU A 56 -12.21 1.78 -2.22
CA LEU A 56 -11.30 2.53 -3.09
C LEU A 56 -11.71 4.00 -3.22
N LYS A 57 -13.01 4.25 -3.40
CA LYS A 57 -13.56 5.62 -3.49
C LYS A 57 -13.27 6.47 -2.25
N GLU A 58 -13.28 5.88 -1.06
CA GLU A 58 -13.01 6.57 0.20
C GLU A 58 -11.51 6.82 0.37
N VAL A 59 -10.69 5.83 -0.02
CA VAL A 59 -9.24 5.96 0.02
C VAL A 59 -8.79 7.05 -0.94
N VAL A 60 -9.22 7.02 -2.21
CA VAL A 60 -8.85 8.00 -3.23
C VAL A 60 -9.37 9.39 -2.89
N GLY A 61 -10.63 9.53 -2.48
CA GLY A 61 -11.26 10.83 -2.28
C GLY A 61 -11.35 11.61 -3.59
N LYS A 62 -10.64 12.75 -3.68
CA LYS A 62 -10.63 13.63 -4.87
C LYS A 62 -9.38 13.46 -5.75
N ASP A 63 -8.45 12.63 -5.32
CA ASP A 63 -7.16 12.49 -6.00
C ASP A 63 -7.27 11.64 -7.25
N LYS A 64 -6.32 11.82 -8.17
CA LYS A 64 -6.20 10.97 -9.36
C LYS A 64 -5.61 9.63 -8.96
N TRP A 65 -6.03 8.57 -9.63
CA TRP A 65 -5.49 7.23 -9.43
C TRP A 65 -5.57 6.40 -10.69
N SER A 66 -4.71 5.38 -10.77
CA SER A 66 -4.69 4.43 -11.87
C SER A 66 -4.12 3.08 -11.43
N PRO A 67 -4.54 1.95 -12.02
CA PRO A 67 -3.80 0.71 -11.92
C PRO A 67 -2.38 0.89 -12.47
N ASN A 68 -1.37 0.44 -11.72
CA ASN A 68 0.03 0.52 -12.11
C ASN A 68 0.78 -0.76 -11.72
N ASN A 69 0.71 -1.76 -12.59
CA ASN A 69 1.46 -3.02 -12.48
C ASN A 69 2.76 -2.98 -13.30
N LYS A 70 3.43 -1.83 -13.43
CA LYS A 70 4.62 -1.68 -14.30
C LYS A 70 5.73 -2.69 -13.99
N SER A 71 5.79 -3.26 -12.78
CA SER A 71 6.76 -4.27 -12.38
C SER A 71 6.50 -5.66 -12.98
N ASP A 72 5.34 -5.90 -13.60
CA ASP A 72 5.04 -7.16 -14.30
C ASP A 72 6.02 -7.43 -15.46
N LYS A 73 6.69 -6.40 -15.99
CA LYS A 73 7.75 -6.53 -17.00
C LYS A 73 9.04 -7.17 -16.46
N TYR A 74 9.19 -7.23 -15.14
CA TYR A 74 10.39 -7.72 -14.46
C TYR A 74 10.11 -8.92 -13.56
N TYR A 75 8.90 -9.01 -13.02
CA TYR A 75 8.51 -10.04 -12.07
C TYR A 75 7.17 -10.66 -12.49
N THR A 76 7.08 -11.98 -12.40
CA THR A 76 5.80 -12.67 -12.61
C THR A 76 4.91 -12.46 -11.37
N PRO A 77 3.68 -11.92 -11.51
CA PRO A 77 2.78 -11.81 -10.38
C PRO A 77 2.36 -13.21 -9.88
N LEU A 78 2.11 -13.32 -8.58
CA LEU A 78 1.51 -14.51 -7.98
C LEU A 78 0.08 -14.72 -8.52
N PRO A 79 -0.50 -15.93 -8.39
CA PRO A 79 -1.90 -16.14 -8.69
C PRO A 79 -2.79 -15.15 -7.91
N VAL A 80 -3.83 -14.61 -8.56
CA VAL A 80 -4.69 -13.57 -7.98
C VAL A 80 -5.27 -14.00 -6.62
N GLU A 81 -5.67 -15.25 -6.49
CA GLU A 81 -6.18 -15.82 -5.23
C GLU A 81 -5.12 -15.76 -4.12
N GLU A 82 -3.87 -16.09 -4.44
CA GLU A 82 -2.76 -16.01 -3.47
C GLU A 82 -2.47 -14.56 -3.07
N ILE A 83 -2.46 -13.63 -4.04
CA ILE A 83 -2.26 -12.20 -3.79
C ILE A 83 -3.31 -11.68 -2.79
N ILE A 84 -4.58 -12.02 -3.01
CA ILE A 84 -5.70 -11.59 -2.13
C ILE A 84 -5.58 -12.26 -0.77
N GLN A 85 -5.36 -13.58 -0.70
CA GLN A 85 -5.19 -14.30 0.56
C GLN A 85 -4.05 -13.72 1.41
N ARG A 86 -2.90 -13.45 0.78
CA ARG A 86 -1.76 -12.79 1.43
C ARG A 86 -2.19 -11.44 1.98
N ALA A 87 -2.79 -10.59 1.15
CA ALA A 87 -3.18 -9.24 1.54
C ALA A 87 -4.17 -9.23 2.71
N GLU A 88 -5.18 -10.10 2.69
CA GLU A 88 -6.15 -10.25 3.77
C GLU A 88 -5.49 -10.73 5.06
N GLY A 89 -4.51 -11.62 4.98
CA GLY A 89 -3.69 -12.07 6.10
C GLY A 89 -2.85 -10.96 6.77
N TYR A 90 -2.76 -9.77 6.17
CA TYR A 90 -2.12 -8.60 6.78
C TYR A 90 -3.10 -7.63 7.44
N ILE A 91 -4.41 -7.75 7.22
CA ILE A 91 -5.40 -6.80 7.77
C ILE A 91 -5.26 -6.70 9.29
N GLY A 92 -5.21 -5.46 9.78
CA GLY A 92 -5.09 -5.18 11.21
C GLY A 92 -3.66 -5.23 11.76
N LYS A 93 -2.70 -5.80 11.02
CA LYS A 93 -1.28 -5.78 11.42
C LYS A 93 -0.72 -4.37 11.34
N GLU A 94 0.17 -4.08 12.27
CA GLU A 94 0.96 -2.86 12.29
C GLU A 94 2.34 -3.14 11.72
N VAL A 95 2.84 -2.21 10.91
CA VAL A 95 4.15 -2.28 10.28
C VAL A 95 4.90 -0.99 10.58
N THR A 96 6.05 -1.13 11.21
CA THR A 96 6.93 -0.02 11.61
C THR A 96 8.01 0.21 10.58
N TYR A 97 8.20 1.46 10.17
CA TYR A 97 9.21 1.82 9.17
C TYR A 97 9.99 3.07 9.56
N ARG A 98 11.22 3.20 9.04
CA ARG A 98 12.09 4.35 9.27
C ARG A 98 11.97 5.47 8.20
N VAL A 99 11.39 5.19 7.03
CA VAL A 99 11.35 6.13 5.88
C VAL A 99 9.92 6.31 5.37
N PHE A 100 9.54 7.52 4.93
CA PHE A 100 8.25 7.84 4.32
C PHE A 100 8.26 7.53 2.80
N GLY A 101 7.11 7.16 2.23
CA GLY A 101 6.93 7.04 0.76
C GLY A 101 7.18 5.63 0.19
N SER A 102 8.39 5.07 0.37
CA SER A 102 8.77 3.78 -0.25
C SER A 102 7.97 2.56 0.26
N ASN A 103 7.38 2.67 1.45
CA ASN A 103 6.81 1.50 2.13
C ASN A 103 5.50 1.00 1.52
N CYS A 104 4.66 1.89 0.98
CA CYS A 104 3.35 1.48 0.45
C CYS A 104 3.51 0.76 -0.89
N GLU A 105 4.39 1.26 -1.75
CA GLU A 105 4.73 0.59 -2.99
C GLU A 105 5.40 -0.75 -2.71
N ASN A 106 6.39 -0.79 -1.81
CA ASN A 106 7.08 -2.02 -1.46
C ASN A 106 6.14 -3.05 -0.84
N PHE A 107 5.21 -2.61 0.03
CA PHE A 107 4.17 -3.48 0.57
C PHE A 107 3.27 -4.04 -0.52
N GLY A 108 2.81 -3.22 -1.47
CA GLY A 108 2.04 -3.68 -2.62
C GLY A 108 2.81 -4.69 -3.47
N LYS A 109 4.07 -4.41 -3.80
CA LYS A 109 4.96 -5.31 -4.54
C LYS A 109 5.18 -6.63 -3.81
N LYS A 110 5.40 -6.61 -2.51
CA LYS A 110 5.52 -7.81 -1.66
C LYS A 110 4.27 -8.69 -1.73
N LEU A 111 3.09 -8.07 -1.78
CA LEU A 111 1.82 -8.81 -1.90
C LEU A 111 1.64 -9.40 -3.30
N ARG A 112 1.96 -8.63 -4.36
CA ARG A 112 1.75 -9.05 -5.76
C ARG A 112 2.79 -10.04 -6.27
N TYR A 113 4.06 -9.87 -5.90
CA TYR A 113 5.20 -10.60 -6.46
C TYR A 113 5.93 -11.51 -5.45
N GLY A 114 5.52 -11.47 -4.18
CA GLY A 114 6.16 -12.25 -3.11
C GLY A 114 7.36 -11.56 -2.47
N ASP A 115 8.01 -12.29 -1.54
CA ASP A 115 9.03 -11.74 -0.63
C ASP A 115 10.37 -11.45 -1.30
N GLN A 116 10.62 -11.98 -2.51
CA GLN A 116 11.89 -11.80 -3.25
C GLN A 116 12.04 -10.40 -3.88
N VAL A 117 10.98 -9.60 -3.89
CA VAL A 117 10.94 -8.27 -4.54
C VAL A 117 11.05 -7.13 -3.52
N SER A 118 11.18 -7.45 -2.22
CA SER A 118 11.37 -6.47 -1.15
C SER A 118 12.87 -6.24 -0.91
N ASP A 119 13.33 -4.99 -1.05
CA ASP A 119 14.68 -4.54 -0.68
C ASP A 119 14.97 -4.72 0.83
#